data_AF-A0A485CYF1-F1
#
_entry.id   AF-A0A485CYF1-F1
#
_cell.length_a   1.000
_cell.length_b   1.000
_cell.length_c   1.000
_cell.angle_alpha   90.00
_cell.angle_beta   90.00
_cell.angle_gamma   90.00
#
_symmetry.space_group_name_H-M   'P 1'
#
loop_
_entity.id
_entity.type
_entity.pdbx_description
1 polymer ?
#
loop_
_entity_poly.entity_id
_entity_poly.type
_entity_poly.pdbx_seq_one_letter_code
_entity_poly.pdbx_strand_id
1 'polypeptide(L)' 'MIYEKRTYTINPLKMADWLALYKSDAYAVQTEHLGKLIGFFFTENWRGQSGRAYLGV' A
#
# COMPACT_ATOMS: atom_id res chain seq x y z
N MET A 1 -9.00 -17.45 -11.56
CA MET A 1 -8.04 -16.59 -10.84
C MET A 1 -8.69 -15.22 -10.68
N ILE A 2 -8.84 -14.74 -9.46
CA ILE A 2 -9.43 -13.42 -9.14
C ILE A 2 -8.30 -12.56 -8.57
N TYR A 3 -8.29 -11.28 -8.92
CA TYR A 3 -7.32 -10.31 -8.41
C TYR A 3 -8.04 -9.23 -7.61
N GLU A 4 -7.54 -8.93 -6.42
CA GLU A 4 -8.02 -7.87 -5.56
C GLU A 4 -7.12 -6.64 -5.68
N LYS A 5 -7.70 -5.46 -5.96
CA LYS A 5 -6.96 -4.19 -5.97
C LYS A 5 -7.51 -3.26 -4.90
N ARG A 6 -6.70 -2.99 -3.88
CA ARG A 6 -7.01 -1.98 -2.85
C ARG A 6 -6.30 -0.67 -3.19
N THR A 7 -7.03 0.44 -3.10
CA THR A 7 -6.51 1.79 -3.31
C THR A 7 -6.83 2.64 -2.09
N TYR A 8 -5.79 3.18 -1.46
CA TYR A 8 -5.92 4.04 -0.27
C TYR A 8 -5.52 5.47 -0.60
N THR A 9 -6.22 6.44 -0.01
CA THR A 9 -5.80 7.84 0.00
C THR A 9 -5.10 8.11 1.34
N ILE A 10 -3.81 8.41 1.30
CA ILE A 10 -3.01 8.63 2.50
C ILE A 10 -2.95 10.12 2.82
N ASN A 11 -2.94 10.46 4.10
CA ASN A 11 -2.76 11.84 4.54
C ASN A 11 -1.48 12.43 3.92
N PRO A 12 -1.50 13.70 3.47
CA PRO A 12 -0.32 14.35 2.91
C PRO A 12 0.88 14.21 3.85
N LEU A 13 2.07 13.96 3.27
CA LEU A 13 3.35 13.79 3.99
C LEU A 13 3.45 12.56 4.92
N LYS A 14 2.40 11.72 5.03
CA LYS A 14 2.42 10.49 5.82
C LYS A 14 2.79 9.22 5.07
N MET A 15 3.12 9.34 3.78
CA MET A 15 3.47 8.18 2.95
C MET A 15 4.74 7.47 3.46
N ALA A 16 5.79 8.23 3.80
CA ALA A 16 7.04 7.64 4.29
C ALA A 16 6.85 6.86 5.61
N ASP A 17 6.16 7.47 6.57
CA ASP A 17 5.82 6.84 7.86
C ASP A 17 4.99 5.55 7.64
N TRP A 18 4.00 5.61 6.75
CA TRP A 18 3.14 4.47 6.44
C TRP A 18 3.89 3.33 5.76
N LEU A 19 4.80 3.64 4.83
CA LEU A 19 5.65 2.63 4.18
C LEU A 19 6.61 1.97 5.17
N ALA A 20 7.18 2.74 6.10
CA ALA A 20 8.06 2.20 7.15
C ALA A 20 7.30 1.19 8.03
N LEU A 21 6.11 1.56 8.51
CA LEU A 21 5.24 0.68 9.30
C LEU A 21 4.80 -0.57 8.52
N TYR A 22 4.47 -0.40 7.24
CA TYR A 22 4.06 -1.53 6.41
C TYR A 22 5.19 -2.55 6.27
N LYS A 23 6.42 -2.07 6.07
CA LYS A 23 7.60 -2.93 5.91
C LYS A 23 8.02 -3.60 7.22
N SER A 24 7.92 -2.92 8.37
CA SER A 24 8.34 -3.47 9.66
C SER A 24 7.38 -4.52 10.18
N ASP A 25 6.07 -4.23 10.16
CA ASP A 25 5.09 -5.01 10.93
C ASP A 25 3.97 -5.58 10.05
N ALA A 26 3.39 -4.77 9.16
CA ALA A 26 2.13 -5.13 8.52
C ALA A 26 2.28 -6.17 7.39
N TYR A 27 3.43 -6.21 6.70
CA TYR A 27 3.62 -7.12 5.58
C TYR A 27 3.53 -8.59 6.01
N ALA A 28 4.16 -8.96 7.12
CA ALA A 28 4.13 -10.33 7.64
C ALA A 28 2.69 -10.78 7.94
N VAL A 29 1.95 -9.97 8.71
CA VAL A 29 0.55 -10.21 9.05
C VAL A 29 -0.32 -10.31 7.80
N GLN A 30 -0.10 -9.42 6.82
CA GLN A 30 -0.87 -9.45 5.58
C GLN A 30 -0.63 -10.74 4.79
N THR A 31 0.64 -11.15 4.63
CA THR A 31 0.98 -12.36 3.86
C THR A 31 0.51 -13.64 4.55
N GLU A 32 0.44 -13.64 5.88
CA GLU A 32 -0.13 -14.75 6.65
C GLU A 32 -1.61 -14.98 6.32
N HIS A 33 -2.40 -13.91 6.19
CA HIS A 33 -3.85 -14.02 6.00
C HIS A 33 -4.31 -13.96 4.55
N LEU A 34 -3.67 -13.15 3.70
CA LEU A 34 -4.08 -12.91 2.31
C LEU A 34 -3.24 -13.71 1.30
N GLY A 35 -2.13 -14.29 1.73
CA GLY A 35 -1.26 -15.08 0.86
C GLY A 35 -0.40 -14.22 -0.07
N LYS A 36 -0.49 -14.48 -1.38
CA LYS A 36 0.48 -13.98 -2.36
C LYS A 36 0.17 -12.55 -2.80
N LEU A 37 0.98 -11.60 -2.32
CA LEU A 37 1.00 -10.25 -2.86
C LEU A 37 1.51 -10.24 -4.31
N ILE A 38 0.74 -9.63 -5.22
CA ILE A 38 1.08 -9.49 -6.64
C ILE A 38 1.84 -8.17 -6.89
N GLY A 39 1.50 -7.11 -6.16
CA GLY A 39 2.21 -5.84 -6.29
C GLY A 39 1.83 -4.79 -5.25
N PHE A 40 2.79 -3.93 -4.94
CA PHE A 40 2.64 -2.81 -4.00
C PHE A 40 3.24 -1.55 -4.62
N PHE A 41 2.43 -0.52 -4.78
CA PHE A 41 2.84 0.72 -5.47
C PHE A 41 2.33 1.94 -4.72
N PHE A 42 3.00 3.08 -4.87
CA PHE A 42 2.47 4.37 -4.46
C PHE A 42 2.62 5.38 -5.59
N THR A 43 1.71 6.36 -5.66
CA THR A 43 1.79 7.42 -6.67
C THR A 43 2.84 8.45 -6.26
N GLU A 44 3.89 8.59 -7.07
CA GLU A 44 4.94 9.60 -6.86
C GLU A 44 4.46 11.01 -7.27
N ASN A 45 3.80 11.14 -8.42
CA ASN A 45 3.38 12.42 -8.98
C ASN A 45 1.85 12.51 -9.11
N TRP A 46 1.19 13.10 -8.10
CA TRP A 46 -0.18 13.60 -8.23
C TRP A 46 -0.16 15.12 -7.97
N ARG A 47 -0.85 15.90 -8.81
CA ARG A 47 -0.90 17.37 -8.77
C ARG A 47 -1.52 17.90 -7.47
N GLY A 48 -0.76 17.89 -6.36
CA GLY A 48 -1.03 18.67 -5.16
C GLY A 48 -2.01 18.08 -4.13
N GLN A 49 -2.37 16.81 -4.16
CA GLN A 49 -3.21 16.18 -3.13
C GLN A 49 -2.74 14.75 -2.79
N SER A 50 -2.74 14.41 -1.49
CA SER A 50 -2.62 13.08 -0.88
C SER A 50 -2.19 11.89 -1.78
N GLY A 51 -1.04 11.28 -1.46
CA GLY A 51 -0.52 10.10 -2.17
C GLY A 51 -1.47 8.91 -2.09
N ARG A 52 -1.60 8.18 -3.20
CA ARG A 52 -2.35 6.92 -3.26
C ARG A 52 -1.42 5.72 -3.09
N ALA A 53 -1.80 4.76 -2.27
CA ALA A 53 -1.14 3.46 -2.17
C ALA A 53 -2.02 2.38 -2.82
N TYR A 54 -1.40 1.53 -3.63
CA TYR A 54 -2.01 0.40 -4.31
C TYR A 54 -1.47 -0.89 -3.72
N LEU A 55 -2.38 -1.74 -3.25
CA LEU A 55 -2.07 -3.06 -2.72
C LEU A 55 -2.86 -4.09 -3.53
N GLY A 56 -2.16 -4.96 -4.26
CA GLY A 56 -2.77 -5.99 -5.12
C GLY A 56 -2.47 -7.40 -4.65
N VAL A 57 -3.50 -8.21 -4.40
CA VAL A 57 -3.44 -9.65 -4.07
C VAL A 57 -4.07 -10.47 -5.19
#